data_AF-A0A1J4SWD6-F1
#
_entry.id   AF-A0A1J4SWD6-F1
#
_cell.length_a   1.000
_cell.length_b   1.000
_cell.length_c   1.000
_cell.angle_alpha   90.00
_cell.angle_beta   90.00
_cell.angle_gamma   90.00
#
_symmetry.space_group_name_H-M   'P 1'
#
loop_
_entity.id
_entity.type
_entity.pdbx_description
1 polymer ?
#
loop_
_entity_poly.entity_id
_entity_poly.type
_entity_poly.pdbx_seq_one_letter_code
_entity_poly.pdbx_strand_id
1 'polypeptide(L)'
;MKKTLLIADDDTALQGIITRLFEGADDFVPKPFDALELVSRVEGAARRARRMLGANSLTRLPGSAAIEEEASRRMKTGLPMSFFYIDIDNFKAYNDKYGYLNGDKALKLTPAMISGIQEDFPGEDIFLGHVGGDDFIMVAAPEKAEEIAGP
;
A
#
# COMPACT_ATOMS: atom_id res chain seq x y z
N MET A 1 -11.99 -12.16 -0.21
CA MET A 1 -11.91 -12.55 1.22
C MET A 1 -12.92 -11.71 1.99
N LYS A 2 -13.92 -12.32 2.63
CA LYS A 2 -14.97 -11.63 3.41
C LYS A 2 -14.38 -11.32 4.79
N LYS A 3 -14.49 -10.08 5.27
CA LYS A 3 -13.96 -9.67 6.57
C LYS A 3 -15.06 -9.75 7.61
N THR A 4 -14.81 -10.42 8.75
CA THR A 4 -15.86 -10.73 9.73
C THR A 4 -15.37 -10.37 11.14
N LEU A 5 -15.95 -9.32 11.71
CA LEU A 5 -15.84 -8.98 13.14
C LEU A 5 -17.00 -9.65 13.87
N LEU A 6 -16.70 -10.49 14.87
CA LEU A 6 -17.71 -11.15 15.66
C LEU A 6 -18.02 -10.36 16.93
N ILE A 7 -19.31 -10.17 17.21
CA ILE A 7 -19.80 -9.66 18.49
C ILE A 7 -20.33 -10.87 19.26
N ALA A 8 -19.89 -11.09 20.49
CA ALA A 8 -20.52 -12.10 21.33
C ALA A 8 -20.77 -11.60 22.74
N ASP A 9 -21.72 -12.25 23.38
CA ASP A 9 -22.22 -11.89 24.69
C ASP A 9 -21.22 -12.31 25.78
N ASP A 10 -21.28 -11.68 26.95
CA ASP A 10 -20.34 -11.87 28.07
C ASP A 10 -20.15 -13.34 28.49
N ASP A 11 -21.17 -14.17 28.32
CA ASP A 11 -21.16 -15.60 28.67
C ASP A 11 -20.49 -16.49 27.62
N THR A 12 -19.92 -15.92 26.55
CA THR A 12 -19.26 -16.71 25.51
C THR A 12 -17.96 -17.32 26.03
N ALA A 13 -17.98 -18.63 26.26
CA ALA A 13 -16.80 -19.37 26.69
C ALA A 13 -15.59 -19.10 25.77
N LEU A 14 -14.41 -18.93 26.36
CA LEU A 14 -13.15 -18.64 25.65
C LEU A 14 -12.88 -19.64 24.51
N GLN A 15 -13.22 -20.92 24.71
CA GLN A 15 -13.12 -21.96 23.68
C GLN A 15 -14.01 -21.66 22.46
N GLY A 16 -15.21 -21.12 22.65
CA GLY A 16 -16.11 -20.73 21.56
C GLY A 16 -15.59 -19.54 20.76
N ILE A 17 -14.91 -18.59 21.41
CA ILE A 17 -14.25 -17.46 20.73
C ILE A 17 -13.08 -17.97 19.87
N ILE A 18 -12.24 -18.83 20.46
CA ILE A 18 -11.07 -19.41 19.77
C ILE A 18 -11.51 -20.21 18.54
N THR A 19 -12.51 -21.08 18.67
CA THR A 19 -13.02 -21.86 17.53
C THR A 19 -13.48 -20.95 16.39
N ARG A 20 -14.21 -19.87 16.68
CA ARG A 20 -14.71 -18.96 15.65
C ARG A 20 -13.61 -18.12 14.99
N LEU A 21 -12.54 -17.78 15.71
CA LEU A 21 -11.35 -17.16 15.11
C LEU A 21 -10.68 -18.13 14.11
N PHE A 22 -10.57 -19.41 14.46
CA PHE A 22 -10.04 -20.43 13.54
C PHE A 22 -10.96 -20.71 12.34
N GLU A 23 -12.27 -20.50 12.47
CA GLU A 23 -13.24 -20.60 11.38
C GLU A 23 -13.22 -19.40 10.41
N GLY A 24 -12.34 -18.42 10.64
CA GLY A 24 -12.08 -17.32 9.70
C GLY A 24 -12.62 -15.96 10.12
N ALA A 25 -12.97 -15.77 11.40
CA ALA A 25 -13.18 -14.43 11.94
C ALA A 25 -11.84 -13.69 12.11
N ASP A 26 -11.82 -12.40 11.76
CA ASP A 26 -10.60 -11.59 11.81
C ASP A 26 -10.32 -11.04 13.23
N ASP A 27 -11.39 -10.79 14.00
CA ASP A 27 -11.32 -10.21 15.35
C ASP A 27 -12.65 -10.42 16.09
N PHE A 28 -12.67 -10.10 17.39
CA PHE A 28 -13.79 -10.31 18.30
C PHE A 28 -14.02 -9.12 19.25
N VAL A 29 -15.29 -8.81 19.56
CA VAL A 29 -15.67 -7.81 20.57
C VAL A 29 -16.70 -8.39 21.56
N PRO A 30 -16.38 -8.48 22.87
CA PRO A 30 -17.33 -8.92 23.89
C PRO A 30 -18.34 -7.82 24.23
N LYS A 31 -19.58 -8.20 24.56
CA LYS A 31 -20.57 -7.30 25.16
C LYS A 31 -20.59 -7.43 26.69
N PRO A 32 -20.86 -6.34 27.42
CA PRO A 32 -21.11 -4.99 26.90
C PRO A 32 -19.80 -4.33 26.44
N PHE A 33 -19.82 -3.73 25.24
CA PHE A 33 -18.66 -3.03 24.70
C PHE A 33 -18.83 -1.52 24.81
N ASP A 34 -17.70 -0.84 24.93
CA ASP A 34 -17.64 0.61 24.76
C ASP A 34 -17.69 0.99 23.26
N ALA A 35 -18.42 2.06 22.94
CA ALA A 35 -18.58 2.50 21.56
C ALA A 35 -17.25 2.97 20.93
N LEU A 36 -16.38 3.61 21.71
CA LEU A 36 -15.06 4.07 21.26
C LEU A 36 -14.13 2.88 21.02
N GLU A 37 -14.22 1.82 21.84
CA GLU A 37 -13.49 0.58 21.61
C GLU A 37 -13.92 -0.09 20.29
N LEU A 38 -15.22 -0.21 20.04
CA LEU A 38 -15.74 -0.78 18.81
C LEU A 38 -15.27 0.00 17.57
N VAL A 39 -15.35 1.33 17.62
CA VAL A 39 -14.86 2.21 16.53
C VAL A 39 -13.37 1.98 16.29
N SER A 40 -12.56 1.97 17.35
CA SER A 40 -11.10 1.77 17.26
C SER A 40 -10.74 0.43 16.61
N ARG A 41 -11.47 -0.64 16.95
CA ARG A 41 -11.26 -1.98 16.36
C ARG A 41 -11.67 -2.03 14.89
N VAL A 42 -12.83 -1.45 14.54
CA VAL A 42 -13.30 -1.36 13.15
C VAL A 42 -12.32 -0.56 12.29
N GLU A 43 -11.86 0.60 12.77
CA GLU A 43 -10.86 1.42 12.08
C GLU A 43 -9.52 0.68 11.92
N GLY A 44 -9.07 -0.01 12.96
CA GLY A 44 -7.86 -0.84 12.91
C GLY A 44 -7.95 -1.97 11.88
N ALA A 45 -9.08 -2.70 11.86
CA ALA A 45 -9.35 -3.74 10.88
C ALA A 45 -9.43 -3.18 9.46
N ALA A 46 -10.10 -2.04 9.26
CA ALA A 46 -10.19 -1.34 7.97
C ALA A 46 -8.81 -0.85 7.49
N ARG A 47 -7.93 -0.39 8.39
CA ARG A 47 -6.57 0.01 8.06
C ARG A 47 -5.71 -1.18 7.60
N ARG A 48 -5.73 -2.30 8.34
CA ARG A 48 -5.02 -3.54 7.95
C ARG A 48 -5.52 -4.08 6.60
N ALA A 49 -6.84 -4.07 6.43
CA ALA A 49 -7.54 -4.39 5.20
C ALA A 49 -7.07 -3.58 3.99
N ARG A 50 -6.96 -2.24 4.14
CA ARG A 50 -6.49 -1.33 3.10
C ARG A 50 -5.02 -1.58 2.76
N ARG A 51 -4.18 -1.89 3.75
CA ARG A 51 -2.77 -2.25 3.52
C ARG A 51 -2.61 -3.53 2.69
N MET A 52 -3.40 -4.57 2.96
CA MET A 52 -3.35 -5.82 2.19
C MET A 52 -3.90 -5.70 0.76
N LEU A 53 -4.88 -4.82 0.55
CA LEU A 53 -5.44 -4.53 -0.78
C LEU A 53 -4.70 -3.41 -1.51
N GLY A 54 -3.78 -2.74 -0.82
CA GLY A 54 -3.16 -1.52 -1.29
C GLY A 54 -2.01 -1.77 -2.24
N ALA A 55 -1.38 -2.96 -2.23
CA ALA A 55 -0.25 -3.23 -3.11
C ALA A 55 -0.69 -3.61 -4.53
N ASN A 56 0.03 -3.13 -5.54
CA ASN A 56 -0.16 -3.52 -6.92
C ASN A 56 0.08 -5.03 -7.09
N SER A 57 -0.83 -5.71 -7.78
CA SER A 57 -0.81 -7.17 -7.92
C SER A 57 0.38 -7.70 -8.70
N LEU A 58 0.94 -6.89 -9.60
CA LEU A 58 2.01 -7.27 -10.51
C LEU A 58 3.40 -6.95 -9.93
N THR A 59 3.59 -5.73 -9.45
CA THR A 59 4.90 -5.25 -8.95
C THR A 59 5.08 -5.39 -7.45
N ARG A 60 4.00 -5.66 -6.71
CA ARG A 60 3.96 -5.70 -5.24
C ARG A 60 4.29 -4.37 -4.55
N LEU A 61 4.51 -3.30 -5.32
CA LEU A 61 4.69 -1.96 -4.78
C LEU A 61 3.40 -1.46 -4.10
N PRO A 62 3.50 -0.56 -3.11
CA PRO A 62 2.37 0.21 -2.61
C PRO A 62 1.58 0.84 -3.77
N GLY A 63 0.27 0.69 -3.78
CA GLY A 63 -0.63 1.24 -4.81
C GLY A 63 -1.38 2.47 -4.33
N SER A 64 -2.41 2.89 -5.05
CA SER A 64 -3.02 4.23 -4.94
C SER A 64 -3.42 4.61 -3.51
N ALA A 65 -4.01 3.69 -2.74
CA ALA A 65 -4.41 3.99 -1.36
C ALA A 65 -3.21 4.26 -0.43
N ALA A 66 -2.09 3.54 -0.63
CA ALA A 66 -0.88 3.76 0.14
C ALA A 66 -0.13 5.03 -0.31
N ILE A 67 -0.16 5.33 -1.61
CA ILE A 67 0.35 6.59 -2.17
C ILE A 67 -0.40 7.77 -1.55
N GLU A 68 -1.73 7.72 -1.47
CA GLU A 68 -2.55 8.78 -0.87
C GLU A 68 -2.31 8.92 0.65
N GLU A 69 -2.18 7.79 1.37
CA GLU A 69 -1.83 7.81 2.80
C GLU A 69 -0.45 8.45 3.02
N GLU A 70 0.53 8.12 2.18
CA GLU A 70 1.89 8.67 2.27
C GLU A 70 1.93 10.16 1.93
N ALA A 71 1.28 10.57 0.84
CA ALA A 71 1.15 11.97 0.48
C ALA A 71 0.49 12.76 1.62
N SER A 72 -0.63 12.25 2.17
CA SER A 72 -1.32 12.87 3.30
C SER A 72 -0.45 12.92 4.56
N ARG A 73 0.35 11.89 4.83
CA ARG A 73 1.29 11.84 5.96
C ARG A 73 2.33 12.93 5.83
N ARG A 74 2.97 13.08 4.66
CA ARG A 74 4.00 14.09 4.42
C ARG A 74 3.42 15.50 4.37
N MET A 75 2.25 15.71 3.77
CA MET A 75 1.57 17.02 3.78
C MET A 75 1.30 17.53 5.20
N LYS A 76 0.99 16.63 6.14
CA LYS A 76 0.75 16.99 7.55
C LYS A 76 2.00 17.43 8.30
N THR A 77 3.21 17.11 7.82
CA THR A 77 4.44 17.58 8.47
C THR A 77 4.72 19.06 8.18
N GLY A 78 4.10 19.61 7.12
CA GLY A 78 4.37 20.97 6.65
C GLY A 78 5.77 21.15 6.06
N LEU A 79 6.54 20.07 5.91
CA LEU A 79 7.86 20.09 5.29
C LEU A 79 7.74 20.02 3.76
N PRO A 80 8.66 20.66 3.02
CA PRO A 80 8.71 20.55 1.58
C PRO A 80 9.04 19.11 1.15
N MET A 81 8.52 18.71 -0.01
CA MET A 81 8.71 17.38 -0.59
C MET A 81 8.65 17.44 -2.11
N SER A 82 9.30 16.48 -2.76
CA SER A 82 9.23 16.33 -4.21
C SER A 82 8.42 15.10 -4.59
N PHE A 83 7.55 15.28 -5.59
CA PHE A 83 6.77 14.21 -6.21
C PHE A 83 7.27 13.95 -7.61
N PHE A 84 7.54 12.69 -7.89
CA PHE A 84 7.90 12.21 -9.23
C PHE A 84 6.74 11.44 -9.80
N TYR A 85 6.30 11.87 -10.97
CA TYR A 85 5.41 11.11 -11.82
C TYR A 85 6.25 10.39 -12.86
N ILE A 86 6.25 9.05 -12.81
CA ILE A 86 7.11 8.22 -13.64
C ILE A 86 6.20 7.39 -14.52
N ASP A 87 6.36 7.53 -15.84
CA ASP A 87 5.62 6.79 -16.86
C ASP A 87 6.60 6.05 -17.78
N ILE A 88 6.19 4.91 -18.34
CA ILE A 88 7.03 4.15 -19.28
C ILE A 88 6.70 4.60 -20.71
N ASP A 89 7.66 5.29 -21.33
CA ASP A 89 7.51 5.78 -22.70
C ASP A 89 7.05 4.69 -23.69
N ASN A 90 5.96 5.00 -24.41
CA ASN A 90 5.40 4.14 -25.46
C ASN A 90 5.00 2.72 -25.00
N PHE A 91 4.66 2.52 -23.71
CA PHE A 91 4.31 1.20 -23.19
C PHE A 91 3.14 0.53 -23.93
N LYS A 92 2.13 1.30 -24.33
CA LYS A 92 1.01 0.78 -25.14
C LYS A 92 1.51 0.21 -26.48
N ALA A 93 2.35 0.94 -27.20
CA ALA A 93 2.91 0.47 -28.47
C ALA A 93 3.81 -0.77 -28.27
N TYR A 94 4.53 -0.83 -27.14
CA TYR A 94 5.27 -2.03 -26.74
C TYR A 94 4.34 -3.23 -26.53
N ASN A 95 3.24 -3.05 -25.79
CA ASN A 95 2.21 -4.09 -25.59
C ASN A 95 1.58 -4.55 -26.91
N ASP A 96 1.27 -3.62 -27.81
CA ASP A 96 0.67 -3.94 -29.11
C ASP A 96 1.62 -4.78 -29.98
N LYS A 97 2.94 -4.53 -29.88
CA LYS A 97 3.96 -5.24 -30.66
C LYS A 97 4.42 -6.56 -30.04
N TYR A 98 4.57 -6.61 -28.72
CA TYR A 98 5.22 -7.73 -28.01
C TYR A 98 4.25 -8.52 -27.11
N GLY A 99 3.01 -8.07 -26.97
CA GLY A 99 1.96 -8.70 -26.18
C GLY A 99 2.06 -8.42 -24.68
N TYR A 100 0.92 -8.48 -23.99
CA TYR A 100 0.79 -8.15 -22.57
C TYR A 100 1.69 -8.97 -21.63
N LEU A 101 1.98 -10.24 -21.96
CA LEU A 101 2.91 -11.04 -21.16
C LEU A 101 4.33 -10.46 -21.12
N ASN A 102 4.78 -9.81 -22.18
CA ASN A 102 6.08 -9.13 -22.20
C ASN A 102 5.98 -7.73 -21.58
N GLY A 103 4.86 -7.03 -21.73
CA GLY A 103 4.59 -5.81 -20.98
C GLY A 103 4.63 -6.03 -19.47
N ASP A 104 3.99 -7.10 -18.99
CA ASP A 104 4.01 -7.49 -17.58
C ASP A 104 5.42 -7.75 -17.07
N LYS A 105 6.30 -8.33 -17.91
CA LYS A 105 7.71 -8.51 -17.56
C LYS A 105 8.43 -7.17 -17.46
N ALA A 106 8.20 -6.26 -18.40
CA ALA A 106 8.77 -4.92 -18.35
C ALA A 106 8.34 -4.20 -17.06
N LEU A 107 7.03 -4.19 -16.74
CA LEU A 107 6.51 -3.62 -15.50
C LEU A 107 7.09 -4.25 -14.24
N LYS A 108 7.36 -5.56 -14.22
CA LYS A 108 8.00 -6.23 -13.07
C LYS A 108 9.47 -5.84 -12.88
N LEU A 109 10.14 -5.44 -13.95
CA LEU A 109 11.54 -5.01 -13.90
C LEU A 109 11.67 -3.53 -13.50
N THR A 110 10.67 -2.70 -13.81
CA THR A 110 10.66 -1.27 -13.49
C THR A 110 10.90 -0.96 -12.00
N PRO A 111 10.24 -1.61 -11.02
CA PRO A 111 10.53 -1.41 -9.61
C PRO A 111 11.99 -1.66 -9.26
N ALA A 112 12.63 -2.68 -9.82
CA ALA A 112 14.03 -2.99 -9.53
C ALA A 112 14.96 -1.90 -10.07
N MET A 113 14.66 -1.34 -11.24
CA MET A 113 15.41 -0.21 -11.80
C MET A 113 15.26 1.05 -10.94
N ILE A 114 14.04 1.35 -10.50
CA ILE A 114 13.76 2.53 -9.66
C ILE A 114 14.29 2.33 -8.23
N SER A 115 14.26 1.10 -7.69
CA SER A 115 14.78 0.81 -6.35
C SER A 115 16.29 1.00 -6.24
N GLY A 116 17.03 0.92 -7.35
CA GLY A 116 18.45 1.30 -7.39
C GLY A 116 18.68 2.73 -6.90
N ILE A 117 17.72 3.64 -7.15
CA ILE A 117 17.76 5.01 -6.61
C ILE A 117 17.72 4.99 -5.07
N GLN A 118 16.90 4.12 -4.46
CA GLN A 118 16.87 4.01 -3.00
C GLN A 118 18.20 3.48 -2.43
N GLU A 119 18.91 2.64 -3.19
CA GLU A 119 20.24 2.15 -2.83
C GLU A 119 21.32 3.23 -2.96
N ASP A 120 21.21 4.12 -3.95
CA ASP A 120 22.13 5.25 -4.18
C ASP A 120 22.00 6.36 -3.13
N PHE A 121 20.82 6.46 -2.48
CA PHE A 121 20.53 7.46 -1.43
C PHE A 121 20.21 6.80 -0.07
N PRO A 122 21.17 6.08 0.54
CA PRO A 122 20.94 5.37 1.78
C PRO A 122 20.66 6.35 2.94
N GLY A 123 19.56 6.12 3.65
CA GLY A 123 19.15 6.95 4.79
C GLY A 123 18.14 8.05 4.46
N GLU A 124 17.82 8.25 3.18
CA GLU A 124 16.75 9.16 2.76
C GLU A 124 15.37 8.49 2.86
N ASP A 125 14.34 9.25 3.28
CA ASP A 125 12.94 8.78 3.32
C ASP A 125 12.33 8.83 1.91
N ILE A 126 12.70 7.85 1.07
CA ILE A 126 12.19 7.67 -0.30
C ILE A 126 11.05 6.65 -0.32
N PHE A 127 9.88 7.09 -0.78
CA PHE A 127 8.73 6.22 -1.01
C PHE A 127 8.56 5.95 -2.51
N LEU A 128 8.24 4.71 -2.87
CA LEU A 128 7.91 4.30 -4.23
C LEU A 128 6.58 3.54 -4.24
N GLY A 129 5.68 3.91 -5.15
CA GLY A 129 4.40 3.25 -5.38
C GLY A 129 4.07 3.07 -6.86
N HIS A 130 3.14 2.17 -7.15
CA HIS A 130 2.63 1.85 -8.49
C HIS A 130 1.11 2.09 -8.53
N VAL A 131 0.70 3.15 -9.22
CA VAL A 131 -0.71 3.57 -9.35
C VAL A 131 -1.50 2.54 -10.15
N GLY A 132 -1.00 2.18 -11.33
CA GLY A 132 -1.57 1.18 -12.22
C GLY A 132 -1.05 1.35 -13.65
N GLY A 133 -1.18 0.32 -14.48
CA GLY A 133 -0.63 0.35 -15.84
C GLY A 133 0.90 0.48 -15.81
N ASP A 134 1.39 1.56 -16.40
CA ASP A 134 2.77 2.04 -16.50
C ASP A 134 3.08 3.22 -15.57
N ASP A 135 2.11 3.66 -14.76
CA ASP A 135 2.23 4.83 -13.89
C ASP A 135 2.80 4.51 -12.50
N PHE A 136 3.93 5.11 -12.16
CA PHE A 136 4.60 5.02 -10.86
C PHE A 136 4.71 6.40 -10.19
N ILE A 137 4.71 6.39 -8.86
CA ILE A 137 4.91 7.59 -8.04
C ILE A 137 6.09 7.37 -7.11
N MET A 138 7.02 8.31 -7.11
CA MET A 138 8.04 8.40 -6.07
C MET A 138 7.86 9.69 -5.27
N VAL A 139 8.14 9.62 -3.97
CA VAL A 139 8.20 10.80 -3.09
C VAL A 139 9.53 10.80 -2.37
N ALA A 140 10.25 11.92 -2.44
CA ALA A 140 11.57 12.09 -1.83
C ALA A 140 11.74 13.49 -1.23
N ALA A 141 12.86 13.70 -0.55
CA ALA A 141 13.28 15.02 -0.08
C ALA A 141 13.58 15.94 -1.27
N PRO A 142 13.20 17.23 -1.20
CA PRO A 142 13.38 18.16 -2.32
C PRO A 142 14.85 18.40 -2.67
N GLU A 143 15.75 18.30 -1.69
CA GLU A 143 17.19 18.47 -1.86
C GLU A 143 17.80 17.39 -2.76
N LYS A 144 17.16 16.21 -2.83
CA LYS A 144 17.60 15.08 -3.66
C LYS A 144 16.93 15.04 -5.02
N ALA A 145 16.03 15.98 -5.31
CA ALA A 145 15.15 15.81 -6.45
C ALA A 145 15.87 15.87 -7.80
N GLU A 146 16.79 16.83 -7.94
CA GLU A 146 17.64 16.97 -9.13
C GLU A 146 18.60 15.78 -9.29
N GLU A 147 19.19 15.30 -8.20
CA GLU A 147 20.10 14.14 -8.22
C GLU A 147 19.35 12.86 -8.63
N ILE A 148 18.10 12.69 -8.17
CA ILE A 148 17.22 11.56 -8.50
C ILE A 148 16.69 11.63 -9.94
N ALA A 149 16.27 12.80 -10.40
CA ALA A 149 15.71 12.98 -11.75
C ALA A 149 16.77 12.73 -12.83
N GLY A 150 18.03 12.96 -12.52
CA GLY A 150 19.11 13.00 -13.50
C GLY A 150 19.05 14.25 -14.38
N PRO A 151 20.19 14.71 -14.91
CA PRO A 151 20.22 15.78 -15.91
C PRO A 151 19.71 15.34 -17.29
#